data_AF-A0A2M7XK14-F1
#
_entry.id   AF-A0A2M7XK14-F1
#
_cell.length_a   1.000
_cell.length_b   1.000
_cell.length_c   1.000
_cell.angle_alpha   90.00
_cell.angle_beta   90.00
_cell.angle_gamma   90.00
#
_symmetry.space_group_name_H-M   'P 1'
#
loop_
_entity.id
_entity.type
_entity.pdbx_description
1 polymer ?
#
loop_
_entity_poly.entity_id
_entity_poly.type
_entity_poly.pdbx_seq_one_letter_code
_entity_poly.pdbx_strand_id
1 'polypeptide(L)'
;MIIQSSLLTPQNLMQKTIHIDNIKATFVCIKENFYDIVLEINSNKFLISMETIADTIEQFEIIAVKGFIELSNRIIIIVKKLVEHLRYRLD
;
A
#
# COMPACT_ATOMS: atom_id res chain seq x y z
N MET A 1 12.20 43.95 -31.75
CA MET A 1 11.23 43.01 -31.16
C MET A 1 11.66 41.60 -31.57
N ILE A 2 12.45 40.93 -30.73
CA ILE A 2 12.89 39.56 -31.02
C ILE A 2 11.88 38.64 -30.34
N ILE A 3 10.91 38.16 -31.11
CA ILE A 3 10.00 37.13 -30.65
C ILE A 3 10.83 35.85 -30.59
N GLN A 4 11.18 35.43 -29.37
CA GLN A 4 11.81 34.14 -29.12
C GLN A 4 10.75 33.06 -29.42
N SER A 5 10.73 32.59 -30.66
CA SER A 5 10.00 31.39 -31.04
C SER A 5 10.57 30.22 -30.24
N SER A 6 9.82 29.74 -29.25
CA SER A 6 10.17 28.49 -28.59
C SER A 6 10.19 27.40 -29.67
N LEU A 7 11.34 26.77 -29.85
CA LEU A 7 11.52 25.62 -30.74
C LEU A 7 10.76 24.44 -30.14
N LEU A 8 9.46 24.38 -30.36
CA LEU A 8 8.67 23.17 -30.18
C LEU A 8 9.11 22.18 -31.26
N THR A 9 10.00 21.25 -30.90
CA THR A 9 10.34 20.14 -31.78
C THR A 9 9.11 19.23 -31.96
N PRO A 10 8.93 18.57 -33.12
CA PRO A 10 7.80 17.66 -33.36
C PRO A 10 7.65 16.54 -32.30
N GLN A 11 8.76 16.16 -31.66
CA GLN A 11 8.78 15.20 -30.56
C GLN A 11 8.01 15.70 -29.32
N ASN A 12 8.06 17.00 -29.02
CA ASN A 12 7.32 17.59 -27.89
C ASN A 12 5.80 17.64 -28.13
N LEU A 13 5.36 17.62 -29.40
CA LEU A 13 3.94 17.61 -29.80
C LEU A 13 3.30 16.22 -29.73
N MET A 14 4.11 15.15 -29.75
CA MET A 14 3.68 13.74 -29.69
C MET A 14 3.75 13.16 -28.26
N GLN A 15 4.11 14.00 -27.28
CA GLN A 15 4.30 13.61 -25.90
C GLN A 15 3.13 14.09 -25.04
N LYS A 16 2.48 13.16 -24.34
CA LYS A 16 1.49 13.47 -23.31
C LYS A 16 2.09 13.13 -21.96
N THR A 17 2.08 14.05 -21.01
CA THR A 17 2.56 13.77 -19.65
C THR A 17 1.38 13.82 -18.69
N ILE A 18 1.26 12.81 -17.84
CA ILE A 18 0.27 12.71 -16.77
C ILE A 18 1.01 12.62 -15.45
N HIS A 19 0.57 13.38 -14.46
CA HIS A 19 1.08 13.34 -13.10
C HIS A 19 0.00 12.77 -12.18
N ILE A 20 0.29 11.68 -11.50
CA ILE A 20 -0.55 11.11 -10.44
C ILE A 20 0.35 10.87 -9.23
N ASP A 21 0.07 11.58 -8.14
CA ASP A 21 0.83 11.55 -6.89
C ASP A 21 2.36 11.70 -7.10
N ASN A 22 3.10 10.62 -6.84
CA ASN A 22 4.56 10.55 -6.89
C ASN A 22 5.09 10.03 -8.23
N ILE A 23 4.20 9.82 -9.20
CA ILE A 23 4.46 9.18 -10.47
C ILE A 23 4.17 10.16 -11.60
N LYS A 24 5.20 10.43 -12.40
CA LYS A 24 5.06 11.13 -13.67
C LYS A 24 5.13 10.08 -14.77
N ALA A 25 4.04 9.96 -15.52
CA ALA A 25 3.95 9.09 -16.69
C ALA A 25 4.05 9.93 -17.96
N THR A 26 5.05 9.64 -18.78
CA THR A 26 5.28 10.30 -20.05
C THR A 26 4.96 9.33 -21.17
N PHE A 27 3.96 9.64 -21.98
CA PHE A 27 3.52 8.87 -23.13
C PHE A 27 4.11 9.48 -24.39
N VAL A 28 4.81 8.69 -25.20
CA VAL A 28 5.38 9.10 -26.48
C VAL A 28 4.77 8.23 -27.56
N CYS A 29 4.01 8.83 -28.49
CA CYS A 29 3.45 8.10 -29.62
C CYS A 29 4.56 7.75 -30.63
N ILE A 30 4.74 6.46 -30.92
CA ILE A 30 5.76 5.96 -31.86
C ILE A 30 5.13 5.65 -33.23
N LYS A 31 3.89 5.16 -33.24
CA LYS A 31 3.12 4.76 -34.42
C LYS A 31 1.62 4.79 -34.07
N GLU A 32 0.72 4.76 -35.05
CA GLU A 32 -0.73 4.63 -34.80
C GLU A 32 -1.02 3.56 -33.74
N ASN A 33 -1.58 3.99 -32.61
CA ASN A 33 -1.92 3.17 -31.44
C ASN A 33 -0.75 2.51 -30.69
N PHE A 34 0.50 2.88 -30.94
CA PHE A 34 1.67 2.43 -30.18
C PHE A 34 2.31 3.58 -29.42
N TYR A 35 2.40 3.43 -28.10
CA TYR A 35 2.93 4.43 -27.19
C TYR A 35 4.04 3.83 -26.34
N ASP A 36 5.20 4.48 -26.30
CA ASP A 36 6.18 4.28 -25.24
C ASP A 36 5.72 5.02 -24.00
N ILE A 37 5.87 4.39 -22.83
CA ILE A 37 5.51 4.99 -21.55
C ILE A 37 6.76 5.01 -20.66
N VAL A 38 7.21 6.20 -20.31
CA VAL A 38 8.28 6.42 -19.34
C VAL A 38 7.67 6.80 -18.01
N LEU A 39 7.86 5.96 -17.00
CA LEU A 39 7.42 6.21 -15.63
C LEU A 39 8.59 6.75 -14.81
N GLU A 40 8.47 8.00 -14.36
CA GLU A 40 9.39 8.62 -13.42
C GLU A 40 8.73 8.62 -12.04
N ILE A 41 9.27 7.81 -11.13
CA ILE A 41 8.78 7.70 -9.75
C ILE A 41 9.74 8.46 -8.83
N ASN A 42 9.20 9.30 -7.96
CA ASN A 42 9.99 9.87 -6.88
C ASN A 42 10.26 8.78 -5.82
N SER A 43 11.44 8.17 -5.90
CA SER A 43 11.85 7.05 -5.05
C SER A 43 11.85 7.39 -3.57
N ASN A 44 12.21 8.63 -3.18
CA ASN A 44 12.18 9.05 -1.77
C ASN A 44 10.75 9.04 -1.21
N LYS A 45 9.80 9.64 -1.94
CA LYS A 45 8.39 9.65 -1.51
C LYS A 45 7.78 8.26 -1.54
N PHE A 46 8.15 7.44 -2.53
CA PHE A 46 7.71 6.05 -2.63
C PHE A 46 8.19 5.21 -1.43
N LEU A 47 9.46 5.35 -1.03
CA LEU A 47 10.01 4.64 0.14
C LEU A 47 9.29 5.00 1.44
N ILE A 48 9.03 6.29 1.67
CA ILE A 48 8.30 6.77 2.86
C ILE A 48 6.88 6.18 2.91
N SER A 49 6.18 6.15 1.77
CA SER A 49 4.85 5.52 1.72
C SER A 49 4.92 4.01 1.99
N MET A 50 5.98 3.33 1.56
CA MET A 50 6.18 1.90 1.78
C MET A 50 6.43 1.59 3.26
N GLU A 51 7.26 2.38 3.94
CA GLU A 51 7.56 2.27 5.37
C GLU A 51 6.30 2.43 6.21
N THR A 52 5.47 3.43 5.89
CA THR A 52 4.20 3.66 6.58
C THR A 52 3.23 2.46 6.45
N ILE A 53 3.20 1.83 5.27
CA ILE A 53 2.38 0.62 5.04
C ILE A 53 2.92 -0.57 5.84
N ALA A 54 4.25 -0.74 5.87
CA ALA A 54 4.89 -1.80 6.64
C ALA A 54 4.59 -1.67 8.14
N ASP A 55 4.73 -0.47 8.70
CA ASP A 55 4.40 -0.17 10.09
C ASP A 55 2.93 -0.49 10.42
N THR A 56 2.02 -0.18 9.50
CA THR A 56 0.59 -0.47 9.66
C THR A 56 0.31 -1.98 9.69
N ILE A 57 1.01 -2.74 8.84
CA ILE A 57 0.92 -4.21 8.82
C ILE A 57 1.45 -4.80 10.13
N GLU A 58 2.58 -4.31 10.62
CA GLU A 58 3.17 -4.76 11.89
C GLU A 58 2.23 -4.47 13.07
N GLN A 59 1.64 -3.28 13.14
CA GLN A 59 0.65 -2.96 14.16
C GLN A 59 -0.57 -3.87 14.11
N PHE A 60 -1.05 -4.22 12.91
CA PHE A 60 -2.16 -5.16 12.75
C PHE A 60 -1.79 -6.56 13.27
N GLU A 61 -0.59 -7.04 12.95
CA GLU A 61 -0.09 -8.33 13.44
C GLU A 61 -0.07 -8.37 14.98
N ILE A 62 0.45 -7.31 15.63
CA ILE A 62 0.46 -7.20 17.09
C ILE A 62 -0.95 -7.28 17.69
N ILE A 63 -1.92 -6.58 17.09
CA ILE A 63 -3.30 -6.58 17.56
C ILE A 63 -3.92 -7.98 17.41
N ALA A 64 -3.71 -8.64 16.26
CA ALA A 64 -4.23 -9.97 16.01
C ALA A 64 -3.69 -11.00 17.00
N VAL A 65 -2.38 -10.99 17.27
CA VAL A 65 -1.74 -11.89 18.24
C VAL A 65 -2.27 -11.65 19.66
N LYS A 66 -2.39 -10.39 20.09
CA LYS A 66 -2.94 -10.07 21.41
C LYS A 66 -4.39 -10.54 21.56
N GLY A 67 -5.23 -10.31 20.54
CA GLY A 67 -6.61 -10.77 20.52
C GLY A 67 -6.73 -12.30 20.61
N PHE A 68 -5.87 -13.03 19.90
CA PHE A 68 -5.82 -14.49 19.94
C PHE A 68 -5.43 -15.02 21.33
N ILE A 69 -4.43 -14.40 21.98
CA ILE A 69 -4.02 -14.77 23.35
C ILE A 69 -5.17 -14.53 24.34
N GLU A 70 -5.85 -13.38 24.26
CA GLU A 70 -6.97 -13.07 25.15
C GLU A 70 -8.11 -14.09 24.99
N LEU A 71 -8.49 -14.40 23.75
CA LEU A 71 -9.54 -15.38 23.46
C LEU A 71 -9.16 -16.77 23.99
N SER A 72 -7.91 -17.20 23.75
CA SER A 72 -7.39 -18.48 24.23
C SER A 72 -7.46 -18.58 25.76
N ASN A 73 -7.04 -17.51 26.46
CA ASN A 73 -7.13 -17.45 27.92
C ASN A 73 -8.58 -17.52 28.42
N ARG A 74 -9.52 -16.83 27.77
CA ARG A 74 -10.94 -16.90 28.13
C ARG A 74 -11.50 -18.32 27.96
N ILE A 75 -11.17 -19.00 26.86
CA ILE A 75 -11.60 -20.39 26.62
C ILE A 75 -11.05 -21.31 27.73
N ILE A 76 -9.77 -21.20 28.07
CA ILE A 76 -9.16 -22.00 29.14
C ILE A 76 -9.88 -21.78 30.47
N ILE A 77 -10.20 -20.53 30.82
CA ILE A 77 -10.93 -20.21 32.05
C ILE A 77 -12.32 -20.84 32.04
N ILE A 78 -13.05 -20.77 30.93
CA ILE A 78 -14.38 -21.38 30.79
C ILE A 78 -14.30 -22.90 30.96
N VAL A 79 -13.33 -23.55 30.31
CA VAL A 79 -13.12 -24.99 30.43
C VAL A 79 -12.80 -25.37 31.87
N LYS A 80 -11.93 -24.63 32.56
CA LYS A 80 -11.61 -24.87 33.98
C LYS A 80 -12.86 -24.77 34.87
N LYS A 81 -13.66 -23.71 34.70
CA LYS A 81 -14.92 -23.54 35.43
C LYS A 81 -15.91 -24.68 35.16
N LEU A 82 -15.96 -25.15 33.92
CA LEU A 82 -16.83 -26.25 33.54
C LEU A 82 -16.37 -27.57 34.19
N VAL A 83 -15.07 -27.84 34.20
CA VAL A 83 -14.47 -28.99 34.90
C VAL A 83 -14.74 -28.93 36.40
N GLU A 84 -14.54 -27.77 37.04
CA GLU A 84 -14.86 -27.57 38.46
C GLU A 84 -16.34 -27.81 38.73
N HIS A 85 -17.24 -27.24 37.91
CA HIS A 85 -18.67 -27.43 38.06
C HIS A 85 -19.09 -28.90 37.93
N LEU A 86 -18.52 -29.63 36.97
CA LEU A 86 -18.78 -31.05 36.80
C LEU A 86 -18.24 -31.88 37.97
N ARG A 87 -17.05 -31.55 38.48
CA ARG A 87 -16.46 -32.23 39.65
C ARG A 87 -17.37 -32.12 40.87
N TYR A 88 -17.88 -30.93 41.20
CA TYR A 88 -18.78 -30.72 42.33
C TYR A 88 -20.18 -31.35 42.18
N ARG A 89 -20.55 -31.81 40.98
CA ARG A 89 -21.84 -32.46 40.70
C ARG A 89 -21.75 -33.98 40.61
N LEU A 90 -20.54 -34.51 40.49
CA LEU A 90 -20.25 -35.94 40.38
C LEU A 90 -19.77 -36.55 41.70
N ASP A 91 -19.41 -35.72 42.69
CA ASP A 91 -19.34 -36.06 44.11
C ASP A 91 -20.72 -35.90 44.77
#